data_AF-N9LVS8-F1
#
_entry.id   AF-N9LVS8-F1
#
_cell.length_a   1.000
_cell.length_b   1.000
_cell.length_c   1.000
_cell.angle_alpha   90.00
_cell.angle_beta   90.00
_cell.angle_gamma   90.00
#
_symmetry.space_group_name_H-M   'P 1'
#
loop_
_entity.id
_entity.type
_entity.pdbx_description
1 polymer ?
#
loop_
_entity_poly.entity_id
_entity_poly.type
_entity_poly.pdbx_seq_one_letter_code
_entity_poly.pdbx_strand_id
1 'polypeptide(L)' 'MSILDLPLARQEQIAKEDGFLNVEAWRAHVQAKLDAGKQHVESLKQVSYYDDLSFEEQAKYRRWVSKVASGNPIQ' A
#
# COMPACT_ATOMS: atom_id res chain seq x y z
N MET A 1 -10.08 -3.52 3.07
CA MET A 1 -10.53 -4.63 3.94
C MET A 1 -9.35 -5.57 4.08
N SER A 2 -8.81 -5.68 5.28
CA SER A 2 -7.68 -6.52 5.67
C SER A 2 -8.17 -7.91 6.09
N ILE A 3 -7.30 -8.92 6.01
CA ILE A 3 -7.57 -10.25 6.59
C ILE A 3 -7.76 -10.18 8.12
N LEU A 4 -7.26 -9.10 8.75
CA LEU A 4 -7.47 -8.78 10.16
C LEU A 4 -8.87 -8.25 10.49
N ASP A 5 -9.68 -7.91 9.47
CA ASP A 5 -11.07 -7.44 9.63
C ASP A 5 -12.07 -8.62 9.66
N LEU A 6 -11.62 -9.85 9.40
CA LEU A 6 -12.47 -11.05 9.44
C LEU A 6 -12.94 -11.34 10.87
N PRO A 7 -14.08 -12.04 11.08
CA PRO A 7 -14.48 -12.48 12.42
C PRO A 7 -13.39 -13.32 13.11
N LEU A 8 -13.27 -13.20 14.44
CA LEU A 8 -12.19 -13.85 15.21
C LEU A 8 -12.09 -15.36 14.96
N ALA A 9 -13.23 -16.06 14.93
CA ALA A 9 -13.27 -17.50 14.64
C ALA A 9 -12.64 -17.85 13.28
N ARG A 10 -12.79 -16.97 12.28
CA ARG A 10 -12.17 -17.17 10.96
C ARG A 10 -10.66 -16.92 11.01
N GLN A 11 -10.23 -15.94 11.80
CA GLN A 11 -8.80 -15.66 12.01
C GLN A 11 -8.10 -16.80 12.74
N GLU A 12 -8.74 -17.39 13.76
CA GLU A 12 -8.20 -18.56 14.49
C GLU A 12 -8.03 -19.77 13.59
N GLN A 13 -9.00 -20.02 12.69
CA GLN A 13 -8.89 -21.08 11.70
C GLN A 13 -7.68 -20.87 10.79
N ILE A 14 -7.52 -19.66 10.24
CA ILE A 14 -6.41 -19.33 9.35
C ILE A 14 -5.07 -19.41 10.10
N ALA A 15 -5.00 -18.89 11.33
CA ALA A 15 -3.80 -18.98 12.16
C ALA A 15 -3.35 -20.44 12.35
N LYS A 16 -4.30 -21.35 12.58
CA LYS A 16 -4.02 -22.79 12.69
C LYS A 16 -3.56 -23.40 11.36
N GLU A 17 -4.21 -23.05 10.26
CA GLU A 17 -3.83 -23.50 8.90
C GLU A 17 -2.42 -22.99 8.50
N ASP A 18 -2.07 -21.78 8.92
CA ASP A 18 -0.76 -21.15 8.73
C ASP A 18 0.31 -21.67 9.72
N GLY A 19 -0.06 -22.56 10.66
CA GLY A 19 0.86 -23.18 11.61
C GLY A 19 1.27 -22.32 12.82
N PHE A 20 0.49 -21.29 13.15
CA PHE A 20 0.74 -20.45 14.32
C PHE A 20 0.18 -21.08 15.60
N LEU A 21 0.91 -20.87 16.71
CA LEU A 21 0.52 -21.35 18.04
C LEU A 21 -0.77 -20.69 18.56
N ASN A 22 -0.99 -19.42 18.22
CA ASN A 22 -2.20 -18.69 18.58
C ASN A 22 -2.50 -17.58 17.56
N VAL A 23 -3.74 -17.08 17.61
CA VAL A 23 -4.22 -16.01 16.73
C VAL A 23 -3.48 -14.70 16.95
N GLU A 24 -2.97 -14.43 18.15
CA GLU A 24 -2.23 -13.20 18.45
C GLU A 24 -0.88 -13.14 17.71
N ALA A 25 -0.12 -14.24 17.73
CA ALA A 25 1.14 -14.37 17.00
C ALA A 25 0.92 -14.26 15.48
N TRP A 26 -0.16 -14.88 14.98
CA TRP A 26 -0.56 -14.74 13.58
C TRP A 26 -0.93 -13.30 13.23
N ARG A 27 -1.74 -12.62 14.06
CA ARG A 27 -2.12 -11.21 13.86
C ARG A 27 -0.91 -10.30 13.86
N ALA A 28 0.03 -10.49 14.80
CA ALA A 28 1.27 -9.71 14.85
C ALA A 28 2.12 -9.91 13.58
N HIS A 29 2.24 -11.14 13.10
CA HIS A 29 2.96 -11.46 11.86
C HIS A 29 2.30 -10.83 10.62
N VAL A 30 0.98 -10.94 10.50
CA VAL A 30 0.22 -10.32 9.42
C VAL A 30 0.35 -8.79 9.45
N GLN A 31 0.23 -8.18 10.65
CA GLN A 31 0.38 -6.74 10.82
C GLN A 31 1.76 -6.25 10.39
N ALA A 32 2.82 -6.96 10.80
CA ALA A 32 4.19 -6.63 10.39
C ALA A 32 4.37 -6.69 8.86
N LYS A 33 3.77 -7.68 8.19
CA LYS A 33 3.79 -7.77 6.71
C LYS A 33 3.02 -6.63 6.04
N LEU A 34 1.85 -6.27 6.59
CA LEU A 34 1.06 -5.14 6.08
C LEU A 34 1.83 -3.82 6.21
N ASP A 35 2.50 -3.61 7.34
CA ASP A 35 3.27 -2.40 7.58
C ASP A 35 4.53 -2.35 6.69
N ALA A 36 5.23 -3.47 6.51
CA ALA A 36 6.32 -3.56 5.54
C ALA A 36 5.84 -3.27 4.11
N GLY A 37 4.66 -3.77 3.72
CA GLY A 37 4.06 -3.48 2.43
C GLY A 37 3.72 -2.00 2.25
N LYS A 38 3.17 -1.34 3.28
CA LYS A 38 2.91 0.11 3.28
C LYS A 38 4.19 0.91 3.15
N GLN A 39 5.21 0.59 3.95
CA GLN A 39 6.52 1.24 3.88
C GLN A 39 7.15 1.08 2.50
N HIS A 40 7.02 -0.10 1.87
CA HIS A 40 7.50 -0.31 0.52
C HIS A 40 6.76 0.58 -0.50
N VAL A 41 5.43 0.65 -0.44
CA VAL A 41 4.65 1.57 -1.30
C VAL A 41 5.02 3.03 -1.06
N GLU A 42 5.23 3.45 0.19
CA GLU A 42 5.70 4.79 0.53
C GLU A 42 7.09 5.07 -0.02
N SER A 43 8.02 4.12 0.05
CA SER A 43 9.33 4.24 -0.56
C SER A 43 9.26 4.41 -2.09
N LEU A 44 8.38 3.67 -2.76
CA LEU A 44 8.15 3.82 -4.20
C LEU A 44 7.55 5.18 -4.56
N LYS A 45 6.71 5.74 -3.68
CA LYS A 45 6.19 7.11 -3.83
C LYS A 45 7.27 8.16 -3.61
N GLN A 46 8.19 7.96 -2.66
CA GLN A 46 9.33 8.87 -2.44
C GLN A 46 10.33 8.81 -3.60
N VAL A 47 10.48 7.66 -4.27
CA VAL A 47 11.28 7.51 -5.50
C VAL A 47 10.53 8.06 -6.73
N SER A 48 9.29 8.52 -6.59
CA SER A 48 8.71 9.41 -7.60
C SER A 48 9.56 10.68 -7.61
N TYR A 49 10.42 10.81 -8.62
CA TYR A 49 11.32 11.92 -8.94
C TYR A 49 10.77 13.33 -8.75
N TYR A 50 9.49 13.50 -8.44
CA TYR A 50 8.80 14.76 -8.24
C TYR A 50 9.56 15.78 -7.40
N ASP A 51 10.17 15.36 -6.29
CA ASP A 51 10.92 16.30 -5.41
C ASP A 51 12.31 16.65 -5.97
N ASP A 52 12.87 15.83 -6.86
CA ASP A 52 14.11 16.10 -7.61
C ASP A 52 13.86 16.85 -8.93
N LEU A 53 12.59 16.94 -9.37
CA LEU A 53 12.20 17.69 -10.56
C LEU A 53 12.30 19.19 -10.31
N SER A 54 12.79 19.93 -11.31
CA SER A 54 12.69 21.39 -11.31
C SER A 54 11.23 21.85 -11.23
N PHE A 55 11.00 23.10 -10.81
CA PHE A 55 9.65 23.66 -10.70
C PHE A 55 8.83 23.52 -12.01
N GLU A 56 9.50 23.63 -13.15
CA GLU A 56 8.88 23.48 -14.47
C GLU A 56 8.48 22.02 -14.77
N GLU A 57 9.33 21.06 -14.40
CA GLU A 57 9.06 19.63 -14.57
C GLU A 57 7.96 19.14 -13.62
N GLN A 58 7.95 19.63 -12.37
CA GLN A 58 6.85 19.38 -11.43
C GLN A 58 5.52 19.94 -11.97
N ALA A 59 5.53 21.11 -12.61
CA ALA A 59 4.35 21.68 -13.24
C ALA A 59 3.85 20.83 -14.43
N LYS A 60 4.76 20.31 -15.26
CA LYS A 60 4.45 19.38 -16.36
C LYS A 60 3.88 18.06 -15.83
N TYR A 61 4.48 17.49 -14.78
CA TYR A 61 3.98 16.28 -14.11
C TYR A 61 2.58 16.49 -13.52
N ARG A 62 2.35 17.58 -12.78
CA ARG A 62 1.01 17.93 -12.26
C ARG A 62 -0.04 18.05 -13.36
N ARG A 63 0.31 18.71 -14.47
CA ARG A 63 -0.59 18.82 -15.64
C ARG A 63 -0.87 17.45 -16.27
N TRP A 64 0.14 16.59 -16.40
CA TRP A 64 -0.02 15.24 -16.93
C TRP A 64 -0.91 14.38 -16.03
N VAL A 65 -0.65 14.33 -14.72
CA VAL A 65 -1.49 13.59 -13.75
C VAL A 65 -2.94 14.07 -13.80
N SER A 66 -3.15 15.39 -13.89
CA SER A 66 -4.50 15.97 -14.00
C SER A 66 -5.20 15.61 -15.31
N LYS A 67 -4.48 15.56 -16.45
CA LYS A 67 -5.00 15.08 -17.75
C LYS A 67 -5.34 13.58 -17.74
N VAL A 68 -4.52 12.77 -17.08
CA VAL A 68 -4.78 11.32 -16.92
C VAL A 68 -6.01 11.10 -16.03
N ALA A 69 -6.11 11.83 -14.91
CA ALA A 69 -7.23 11.73 -13.99
C ALA A 69 -8.57 12.20 -14.58
N SER A 70 -8.55 13.15 -15.52
CA SER A 70 -9.75 13.62 -16.23
C SER A 70 -10.14 12.73 -17.43
N GLY A 71 -9.38 11.66 -17.69
CA GLY A 71 -9.63 10.74 -18.80
C GLY A 71 -9.34 11.32 -20.19
N ASN A 72 -8.60 12.44 -20.27
CA ASN A 72 -8.31 13.11 -21.54
C ASN A 72 -6.79 13.30 -21.73
N PRO A 73 -6.06 12.24 -22.14
CA PRO A 73 -4.60 12.25 -22.15
C PRO A 73 -3.97 13.02 -23.32
N ILE A 74 -4.72 13.51 -24.30
CA ILE A 74 -4.17 14.12 -25.52
C ILE A 74 -4.96 15.37 -25.91
N GLN A 75 -4.26 16.51 -25.92
CA GLN A 75 -4.33 17.62 -26.88
C GLN A 75 -3.18 18.58 -26.56
#